data_AF-A0A960SUB3-F1
#
_entry.id   AF-A0A960SUB3-F1
#
_cell.length_a   1.000
_cell.length_b   1.000
_cell.length_c   1.000
_cell.angle_alpha   90.00
_cell.angle_beta   90.00
_cell.angle_gamma   90.00
#
_symmetry.space_group_name_H-M   'P 1'
#
loop_
_entity.id
_entity.type
_entity.pdbx_description
1 polymer ?
#
loop_
_entity_poly.entity_id
_entity_poly.type
_entity_poly.pdbx_seq_one_letter_code
_entity_poly.pdbx_strand_id
1 'polypeptide(L)'
;GIVQLTVADYARVRDAKAAIPVAIMENYRIWLEADRKDQAERQSSTLFDTVAVYLAYSEALAGIEPLNILVTDDGFTRINERGNRLRVATTWKDLPAYHQHLAERLVK
;
A
#
# COMPACT_ATOMS: atom_id res chain seq x y z
N GLY A 1 -1.25 -9.65 3.67
CA GLY A 1 -0.81 -9.79 2.27
C GLY A 1 -0.05 -8.55 1.86
N ILE A 2 0.99 -8.71 1.04
CA ILE A 2 1.73 -7.59 0.44
C ILE A 2 0.79 -6.84 -0.51
N VAL A 3 0.76 -5.51 -0.43
CA VAL A 3 -0.02 -4.68 -1.35
C VAL A 3 0.78 -4.42 -2.60
N GLN A 4 0.32 -4.96 -3.71
CA GLN A 4 0.91 -4.75 -5.02
C GLN A 4 -0.20 -4.78 -6.07
N LEU A 5 -0.32 -3.71 -6.85
CA LEU A 5 -1.26 -3.68 -7.96
C LEU A 5 -0.70 -4.52 -9.10
N THR A 6 -1.50 -5.47 -9.56
CA THR A 6 -1.22 -6.35 -10.69
C THR A 6 -2.43 -6.44 -11.62
N VAL A 7 -2.22 -6.96 -12.83
CA VAL A 7 -3.28 -7.25 -13.81
C VAL A 7 -4.14 -6.00 -14.10
N ALA A 8 -5.45 -6.04 -13.82
CA ALA A 8 -6.41 -5.05 -14.27
C ALA A 8 -6.31 -3.72 -13.51
N ASP A 9 -6.13 -3.77 -12.18
CA ASP A 9 -6.05 -2.56 -11.36
C ASP A 9 -4.77 -1.77 -11.68
N TYR A 10 -3.66 -2.47 -11.95
CA TYR A 10 -2.44 -1.82 -12.38
C TYR A 10 -2.57 -1.23 -13.78
N ALA A 11 -3.10 -1.99 -14.75
CA ALA A 11 -3.31 -1.51 -16.12
C ALA A 11 -4.19 -0.24 -16.12
N ARG A 12 -5.22 -0.20 -15.27
CA ARG A 12 -6.08 0.97 -15.12
C ARG A 12 -5.29 2.23 -14.72
N VAL A 13 -4.37 2.12 -13.76
CA VAL A 13 -3.49 3.24 -13.35
C VAL A 13 -2.46 3.56 -14.45
N ARG A 14 -1.79 2.54 -14.99
CA ARG A 14 -0.73 2.68 -16.00
C ARG A 14 -1.23 3.36 -17.27
N ASP A 15 -2.42 3.00 -17.72
CA ASP A 15 -2.96 3.41 -19.03
C ASP A 15 -3.82 4.67 -18.95
N ALA A 16 -4.17 5.13 -17.74
CA ALA A 16 -4.93 6.35 -17.51
C ALA A 16 -4.23 7.59 -18.09
N LYS A 17 -5.04 8.57 -18.52
CA LYS A 17 -4.58 9.81 -19.16
C LYS A 17 -4.72 11.05 -18.28
N ALA A 18 -5.29 10.89 -17.07
CA ALA A 18 -5.35 11.96 -16.10
C ALA A 18 -3.94 12.36 -15.62
N ALA A 19 -3.77 13.63 -15.21
CA ALA A 19 -2.44 14.18 -14.91
C ALA A 19 -1.74 13.44 -13.76
N ILE A 20 -2.49 13.05 -12.71
CA ILE A 20 -1.94 12.35 -11.54
C ILE A 20 -1.36 10.97 -11.89
N PRO A 21 -2.11 10.02 -12.49
CA PRO A 21 -1.56 8.71 -12.81
C PRO A 21 -0.43 8.79 -13.84
N VAL A 22 -0.49 9.73 -14.80
CA VAL A 22 0.62 9.98 -15.73
C VAL A 22 1.90 10.35 -14.97
N ALA A 23 1.83 11.33 -14.07
CA ALA A 23 2.97 11.74 -13.26
C ALA A 23 3.50 10.60 -12.36
N ILE A 24 2.62 9.80 -11.76
CA ILE A 24 3.01 8.63 -10.96
C ILE A 24 3.83 7.65 -11.81
N MET A 25 3.33 7.32 -13.00
CA MET A 25 3.98 6.35 -13.88
C MET A 25 5.32 6.84 -14.42
N GLU A 26 5.44 8.11 -14.76
CA GLU A 26 6.70 8.73 -15.17
C GLU A 26 7.75 8.65 -14.05
N ASN A 27 7.37 9.06 -12.83
CA ASN A 27 8.26 9.00 -11.68
C ASN A 27 8.62 7.56 -11.31
N TYR A 28 7.66 6.64 -11.40
CA TYR A 28 7.90 5.24 -11.08
C TYR A 28 8.92 4.60 -12.05
N ARG A 29 8.81 4.87 -13.35
CA ARG A 29 9.79 4.42 -14.36
C ARG A 29 11.18 4.99 -14.12
N ILE A 30 11.29 6.23 -13.65
CA ILE A 30 12.58 6.85 -13.28
C ILE A 30 13.16 6.17 -12.04
N TRP A 31 12.34 6.02 -11.00
CA TRP A 31 12.73 5.51 -9.68
C TRP A 31 13.22 4.05 -9.69
N LEU A 32 12.67 3.20 -10.56
CA LEU A 32 13.09 1.80 -10.64
C LEU A 32 14.58 1.65 -10.93
N GLU A 33 15.20 0.68 -10.26
CA GLU A 33 16.57 0.24 -10.54
C GLU A 33 16.71 -0.21 -12.01
N ALA A 34 17.92 -0.09 -12.55
CA ALA A 34 18.19 -0.31 -13.98
C ALA A 34 17.83 -1.73 -14.44
N ASP A 35 18.00 -2.72 -13.58
CA ASP A 35 17.67 -4.14 -13.82
C ASP A 35 16.18 -4.46 -13.61
N ARG A 36 15.38 -3.53 -13.06
CA ARG A 36 13.94 -3.69 -12.81
C ARG A 36 13.06 -2.77 -13.67
N LYS A 37 13.60 -2.12 -14.70
CA LYS A 37 12.85 -1.14 -15.51
C LYS A 37 11.58 -1.73 -16.15
N ASP A 38 11.57 -3.02 -16.49
CA ASP A 38 10.41 -3.69 -17.07
C ASP A 38 9.27 -3.92 -16.06
N GLN A 39 9.54 -3.82 -14.76
CA GLN A 39 8.53 -3.96 -13.71
C GLN A 39 7.41 -2.93 -13.86
N ALA A 40 7.75 -1.67 -14.17
CA ALA A 40 6.76 -0.60 -14.35
C ALA A 40 5.76 -0.88 -15.49
N GLU A 41 6.05 -1.80 -16.40
CA GLU A 41 5.09 -2.14 -17.45
C GLU A 41 4.16 -3.29 -17.04
N ARG A 42 4.41 -3.95 -15.90
CA ARG A 42 3.68 -5.15 -15.46
C ARG A 42 2.97 -5.01 -14.12
N GLN A 43 3.56 -4.33 -13.14
CA GLN A 43 3.05 -4.24 -11.77
C GLN A 43 3.65 -3.07 -10.99
N SER A 44 3.00 -2.69 -9.89
CA SER A 44 3.56 -1.70 -8.96
C SER A 44 4.73 -2.26 -8.15
N SER A 45 5.42 -1.40 -7.40
CA SER A 45 6.19 -1.82 -6.23
C SER A 45 5.25 -2.21 -5.09
N THR A 46 5.80 -2.61 -3.94
CA THR A 46 5.01 -2.74 -2.72
C THR A 46 4.55 -1.36 -2.26
N LEU A 47 3.23 -1.17 -2.13
CA LEU A 47 2.62 0.11 -1.80
C LEU A 47 2.33 0.22 -0.29
N PHE A 48 3.36 0.53 0.50
CA PHE A 48 3.22 0.68 1.95
C PHE A 48 2.40 1.91 2.34
N ASP A 49 2.76 3.07 1.82
CA ASP A 49 2.22 4.36 2.26
C ASP A 49 0.74 4.53 1.91
N THR A 50 0.29 3.92 0.81
CA THR A 50 -1.13 3.99 0.41
C THR A 50 -2.04 3.33 1.44
N VAL A 51 -1.55 2.28 2.11
CA VAL A 51 -2.28 1.61 3.20
C VAL A 51 -2.34 2.51 4.41
N ALA A 52 -1.25 3.21 4.76
CA ALA A 52 -1.25 4.17 5.86
C ALA A 52 -2.26 5.31 5.62
N VAL A 53 -2.29 5.86 4.39
CA VAL A 53 -3.28 6.87 3.99
C VAL A 53 -4.70 6.33 4.08
N TYR A 54 -4.94 5.09 3.64
CA TYR A 54 -6.24 4.44 3.76
C TYR A 54 -6.70 4.33 5.21
N LEU A 55 -5.84 3.81 6.09
CA LEU A 55 -6.12 3.64 7.52
C LEU A 55 -6.38 4.97 8.24
N ALA A 56 -5.90 6.10 7.71
CA ALA A 56 -6.17 7.42 8.27
C ALA A 56 -7.64 7.87 8.11
N TYR A 57 -8.38 7.33 7.13
CA TYR A 57 -9.79 7.68 6.91
C TYR A 57 -10.76 6.50 6.87
N SER A 58 -10.28 5.27 6.73
CA SER A 58 -11.12 4.07 6.69
C SER A 58 -10.35 2.82 7.13
N GLU A 59 -11.01 1.98 7.92
CA GLU A 59 -10.52 0.66 8.31
C GLU A 59 -11.43 -0.46 7.76
N ALA A 60 -12.37 -0.13 6.87
CA ALA A 60 -13.45 -1.04 6.46
C ALA A 60 -12.96 -2.36 5.83
N LEU A 61 -11.79 -2.31 5.18
CA LEU A 61 -11.20 -3.45 4.45
C LEU A 61 -10.03 -4.11 5.21
N ALA A 62 -9.64 -3.55 6.35
CA ALA A 62 -8.56 -4.06 7.19
C ALA A 62 -9.11 -4.67 8.49
N GLY A 63 -8.50 -5.77 8.94
CA GLY A 63 -8.69 -6.29 10.28
C GLY A 63 -7.80 -5.51 11.25
N ILE A 64 -8.42 -4.91 12.27
CA ILE A 64 -7.75 -4.09 13.27
C ILE A 64 -7.83 -4.78 14.62
N GLU A 65 -6.67 -4.95 15.25
CA GLU A 65 -6.54 -5.57 16.56
C GLU A 65 -5.95 -4.57 17.57
N PRO A 66 -6.47 -4.53 18.81
CA PRO A 66 -5.82 -3.80 19.89
C PRO A 66 -4.60 -4.60 20.39
N LEU A 67 -3.39 -4.13 20.09
CA LEU A 67 -2.15 -4.77 20.52
C LEU A 67 -1.35 -3.84 21.42
N ASN A 68 -0.69 -4.38 22.44
CA ASN A 68 0.30 -3.64 23.22
C ASN A 68 1.64 -3.72 22.48
N ILE A 69 2.10 -2.60 21.93
CA ILE A 69 3.32 -2.52 21.13
C ILE A 69 4.38 -1.71 21.86
N LEU A 70 5.59 -2.25 21.93
CA LEU A 70 6.78 -1.58 22.43
C LEU A 70 7.80 -1.48 21.29
N VAL A 71 8.45 -0.32 21.18
CA VAL A 71 9.62 -0.15 20.30
C VAL A 71 10.86 -0.43 21.14
N THR A 72 11.67 -1.39 20.71
CA THR A 72 12.94 -1.73 21.36
C THR A 72 14.04 -0.75 20.97
N ASP A 73 15.13 -0.71 21.73
CA ASP A 73 16.23 0.24 21.51
C ASP A 73 16.94 0.06 20.15
N ASP A 74 16.82 -1.14 19.55
CA ASP A 74 17.30 -1.47 18.21
C ASP A 74 16.26 -1.19 17.10
N GLY A 75 15.13 -0.54 17.44
CA GLY A 75 14.15 -0.02 16.48
C GLY A 75 13.07 -1.02 16.04
N PHE A 76 12.99 -2.22 16.63
CA PHE A 76 11.92 -3.16 16.30
C PHE A 76 10.62 -2.86 17.05
N THR A 77 9.49 -3.06 16.38
CA THR A 77 8.18 -3.12 17.03
C THR A 77 7.91 -4.54 17.51
N ARG A 78 7.59 -4.70 18.79
CA ARG A 78 7.31 -6.00 19.42
C ARG A 78 5.99 -5.96 20.18
N ILE A 79 5.20 -7.03 20.08
CA ILE A 79 4.06 -7.23 20.99
C ILE A 79 4.62 -7.50 22.39
N ASN A 80 4.23 -6.68 23.35
CA ASN A 80 4.75 -6.73 24.72
C ASN A 80 3.71 -6.22 25.71
N GLU A 81 3.55 -6.87 26.86
CA GLU A 81 2.54 -6.49 27.87
C GLU A 81 2.72 -5.05 28.38
N ARG A 82 3.96 -4.55 28.46
CA ARG A 82 4.31 -3.18 28.86
C ARG A 82 4.23 -2.17 27.72
N GLY A 83 3.88 -2.62 26.52
CA GLY A 83 3.74 -1.77 25.34
C GLY A 83 2.53 -0.84 25.42
N ASN A 84 2.55 0.21 24.60
CA ASN A 84 1.42 1.10 24.44
C ASN A 84 0.30 0.37 23.70
N ARG A 85 -0.94 0.51 24.18
CA ARG A 85 -2.10 -0.11 23.52
C ARG A 85 -2.45 0.66 22.26
N LEU A 86 -2.22 0.05 21.09
CA LEU A 86 -2.44 0.62 19.76
C LEU A 86 -3.49 -0.17 18.99
N ARG A 87 -4.14 0.49 18.02
CA ARG A 87 -4.93 -0.16 16.97
C ARG A 87 -3.99 -0.55 15.84
N VAL A 88 -3.85 -1.85 15.58
CA VAL A 88 -2.88 -2.36 14.60
C VAL A 88 -3.60 -3.10 13.49
N ALA A 89 -3.31 -2.77 12.24
CA ALA A 89 -3.77 -3.52 11.09
C ALA A 89 -2.95 -4.81 10.95
N THR A 90 -3.57 -5.95 11.23
CA THR A 90 -2.91 -7.28 11.26
C THR A 90 -3.29 -8.15 10.07
N THR A 91 -4.49 -7.94 9.51
CA THR A 91 -5.06 -8.76 8.45
C THR A 91 -5.83 -7.92 7.44
N TRP A 92 -6.10 -8.47 6.26
CA TRP A 92 -7.06 -7.91 5.31
C TRP A 92 -8.39 -8.63 5.47
N LYS A 93 -9.48 -7.87 5.54
CA LYS A 93 -10.84 -8.42 5.37
C LYS A 93 -11.09 -8.71 3.89
N ASP A 94 -10.66 -7.79 3.03
CA ASP A 94 -10.76 -7.93 1.57
C ASP A 94 -9.64 -7.12 0.89
N LEU A 95 -8.56 -7.81 0.50
CA LEU A 95 -7.42 -7.21 -0.20
C LEU A 95 -7.74 -6.86 -1.67
N PRO A 96 -8.43 -7.72 -2.45
CA PRO A 96 -8.89 -7.35 -3.79
C PRO A 96 -9.72 -6.07 -3.82
N ALA A 97 -10.67 -5.90 -2.90
CA ALA A 97 -11.46 -4.67 -2.82
C ALA A 97 -10.59 -3.44 -2.50
N TYR A 98 -9.53 -3.61 -1.71
CA TYR A 98 -8.58 -2.53 -1.44
C TYR A 98 -7.79 -2.14 -2.70
N HIS A 99 -7.35 -3.12 -3.50
CA HIS A 99 -6.68 -2.85 -4.78
C HIS A 99 -7.57 -2.05 -5.74
N GLN A 100 -8.83 -2.46 -5.87
CA GLN A 100 -9.82 -1.75 -6.71
C GLN A 100 -10.05 -0.32 -6.19
N HIS A 101 -10.31 -0.16 -4.89
CA HIS A 101 -10.51 1.14 -4.26
C HIS A 101 -9.32 2.08 -4.49
N LEU A 102 -8.09 1.57 -4.35
CA LEU A 102 -6.89 2.36 -4.59
C LEU A 102 -6.77 2.77 -6.07
N ALA A 103 -6.91 1.83 -6.99
CA ALA A 103 -6.82 2.11 -8.42
C ALA A 103 -7.87 3.14 -8.87
N GLU A 104 -9.11 3.01 -8.38
CA GLU A 104 -10.18 3.96 -8.66
C GLU A 104 -9.89 5.37 -8.14
N ARG A 105 -9.23 5.51 -6.99
CA ARG A 105 -8.86 6.82 -6.46
C ARG A 105 -7.73 7.48 -7.25
N LEU A 106 -6.79 6.69 -7.76
CA LEU A 106 -5.61 7.19 -8.48
C LEU A 106 -5.94 7.65 -9.91
N VAL A 107 -7.03 7.15 -10.50
CA VAL A 107 -7.39 7.44 -11.90
C VAL A 107 -8.55 8.43 -12.07
N LYS A 108 -9.02 9.03 -10.97
CA LYS A 108 -9.93 10.17 -11.01
C LYS A 108 -9.21 11.42 -11.51
#